data_AF-A0A5E7NI93-F1
#
_entry.id   AF-A0A5E7NI93-F1
#
_cell.length_a   1.000
_cell.length_b   1.000
_cell.length_c   1.000
_cell.angle_alpha   90.00
_cell.angle_beta   90.00
_cell.angle_gamma   90.00
#
_symmetry.space_group_name_H-M   'P 1'
#
loop_
_entity.id
_entity.type
_entity.pdbx_description
1 polymer ?
#
loop_
_entity_poly.entity_id
_entity_poly.type
_entity_poly.pdbx_seq_one_letter_code
_entity_poly.pdbx_strand_id
1 'polypeptide(L)'
;MKVYVFPVSNGVAYWGVKSLLNPYTGGAAYCAGFPSAFGGNDDDDNTYVTCAKEATEESHRKVELDSAVFKLLWTTKVGAVHYIYYYATGFHYYPAAVLSVAQAGMPSYQEGTGDVLLLDMNAAPVPDLSNLAALIDWILQQFRLQFPHPGPVDPINNAEARQQFNASEHITAFAHLVSRHQADPIN
;
A
#
# COMPACT_ATOMS: atom_id res chain seq x y z
N MET A 1 3.22 -5.66 -16.64
CA MET A 1 4.03 -5.88 -15.40
C MET A 1 3.37 -5.09 -14.29
N LYS A 2 3.51 -5.48 -13.03
CA LYS A 2 3.00 -4.69 -11.90
C LYS A 2 4.13 -4.18 -11.04
N VAL A 3 4.06 -2.93 -10.65
CA VAL A 3 5.09 -2.26 -9.87
C VAL A 3 4.47 -1.60 -8.64
N TYR A 4 5.11 -1.80 -7.49
CA TYR A 4 4.64 -1.31 -6.20
C TYR A 4 5.79 -0.70 -5.40
N VAL A 5 5.45 0.22 -4.51
CA VAL A 5 6.40 0.88 -3.61
C VAL A 5 5.83 1.01 -2.19
N PHE A 6 6.71 0.81 -1.22
CA PHE A 6 6.50 1.24 0.16
C PHE A 6 7.35 2.49 0.43
N PRO A 7 6.74 3.69 0.55
CA PRO A 7 7.42 4.84 1.11
C PRO A 7 7.78 4.56 2.58
N VAL A 8 9.02 4.84 2.97
CA VAL A 8 9.55 4.59 4.31
C VAL A 8 10.23 5.84 4.84
N SER A 9 9.86 6.25 6.05
CA SER A 9 10.49 7.36 6.77
C SER A 9 10.56 7.05 8.25
N ASN A 10 11.75 7.16 8.84
CA ASN A 10 12.04 6.89 10.25
C ASN A 10 11.51 5.53 10.72
N GLY A 11 11.75 4.47 9.94
CA GLY A 11 11.25 3.13 10.23
C GLY A 11 9.75 2.91 10.07
N VAL A 12 9.00 3.93 9.63
CA VAL A 12 7.56 3.84 9.37
C VAL A 12 7.33 3.61 7.87
N ALA A 13 6.63 2.53 7.52
CA ALA A 13 6.18 2.26 6.17
C ALA A 13 4.76 2.82 5.94
N TYR A 14 4.54 3.39 4.76
CA TYR A 14 3.30 4.07 4.39
C TYR A 14 2.53 3.20 3.40
N TRP A 15 1.26 2.97 3.67
CA TRP A 15 0.37 2.15 2.86
C TRP A 15 -0.86 2.95 2.46
N GLY A 16 -1.29 2.83 1.22
CA GLY A 16 -2.58 3.35 0.81
C GLY A 16 -3.71 2.46 1.32
N VAL A 17 -4.94 2.95 1.28
CA VAL A 17 -6.14 2.15 1.56
C VAL A 17 -6.98 2.10 0.31
N LYS A 18 -7.31 0.89 -0.16
CA LYS A 18 -8.09 0.71 -1.38
C LYS A 18 -9.54 1.14 -1.18
N SER A 19 -10.09 1.80 -2.20
CA SER A 19 -11.52 2.12 -2.25
C SER A 19 -12.38 0.86 -2.25
N LEU A 20 -13.64 0.99 -1.84
CA LEU A 20 -14.58 -0.14 -1.83
C LEU A 20 -14.98 -0.55 -3.26
N LEU A 21 -15.09 0.43 -4.15
CA LEU A 21 -15.54 0.25 -5.51
C LEU A 21 -14.41 0.60 -6.48
N ASN A 22 -14.33 -0.18 -7.56
CA ASN A 22 -13.51 0.14 -8.71
C ASN A 22 -14.21 1.27 -9.51
N PRO A 23 -13.55 2.43 -9.71
CA PRO A 23 -14.20 3.60 -10.33
C PRO A 23 -14.47 3.43 -11.84
N TYR A 24 -13.83 2.46 -12.50
CA TYR A 24 -14.05 2.21 -13.93
C TYR A 24 -15.17 1.21 -14.21
N THR A 25 -15.42 0.29 -13.28
CA THR A 25 -16.42 -0.78 -13.47
C THR A 25 -17.61 -0.69 -12.52
N GLY A 26 -17.50 0.10 -11.44
CA GLY A 26 -18.49 0.19 -10.38
C GLY A 26 -18.61 -1.06 -9.49
N GLY A 27 -17.86 -2.13 -9.79
CA GLY A 27 -17.82 -3.35 -8.98
C GLY A 27 -16.92 -3.20 -7.75
N ALA A 28 -16.86 -4.23 -6.91
CA ALA A 28 -15.94 -4.26 -5.77
C ALA A 28 -14.48 -4.19 -6.25
N ALA A 29 -13.65 -3.38 -5.59
CA ALA A 29 -12.22 -3.33 -5.87
C ALA A 29 -11.50 -4.59 -5.37
N TYR A 30 -10.36 -4.93 -5.98
CA TYR A 30 -9.46 -5.93 -5.40
C TYR A 30 -8.91 -5.41 -4.07
N CYS A 31 -8.97 -6.23 -3.02
CA CYS A 31 -8.67 -5.84 -1.64
C CYS A 31 -9.50 -4.63 -1.16
N ALA A 32 -10.76 -4.53 -1.59
CA ALA A 32 -11.67 -3.43 -1.24
C ALA A 32 -11.65 -3.08 0.26
N GLY A 33 -11.27 -1.85 0.60
CA GLY A 33 -11.23 -1.36 1.99
C GLY A 33 -10.03 -1.84 2.81
N PHE A 34 -9.08 -2.55 2.21
CA PHE A 34 -7.86 -3.00 2.88
C PHE A 34 -6.65 -2.13 2.52
N PRO A 35 -5.63 -2.10 3.41
CA PRO A 35 -4.35 -1.49 3.09
C PRO A 35 -3.68 -2.16 1.88
N SER A 36 -2.99 -1.37 1.06
CA SER A 36 -2.19 -1.82 -0.08
C SER A 36 -0.89 -1.04 -0.19
N ALA A 37 0.14 -1.68 -0.77
CA ALA A 37 1.28 -0.94 -1.31
C ALA A 37 0.81 0.02 -2.41
N PHE A 38 1.50 1.15 -2.57
CA PHE A 38 1.18 2.08 -3.65
C PHE A 38 1.68 1.54 -4.98
N GLY A 39 0.87 1.55 -6.02
CA GLY A 39 1.28 1.11 -7.35
C GLY A 39 0.23 0.38 -8.15
N GLY A 40 0.62 0.00 -9.36
CA GLY A 40 -0.32 -0.45 -10.37
C GLY A 40 0.37 -1.15 -11.53
N ASN A 41 -0.28 -1.08 -12.69
CA ASN A 41 0.31 -1.57 -13.93
C ASN A 41 1.40 -0.59 -14.38
N ASP A 42 2.56 -1.14 -14.73
CA ASP A 42 3.61 -0.36 -15.40
C ASP A 42 3.25 -0.27 -16.88
N ASP A 43 2.44 0.73 -17.22
CA ASP A 43 1.98 1.02 -18.59
C ASP A 43 2.92 1.99 -19.33
N ASP A 44 3.73 2.75 -18.56
CA ASP A 44 4.81 3.59 -19.04
C ASP A 44 6.13 2.86 -18.74
N ASP A 45 7.09 2.76 -19.68
CA ASP A 45 8.33 1.96 -19.58
C ASP A 45 9.30 2.35 -18.41
N ASN A 46 8.84 3.09 -17.40
CA ASN A 46 9.59 3.49 -16.22
C ASN A 46 8.82 3.21 -14.91
N THR A 47 9.20 2.13 -14.26
CA THR A 47 8.64 1.68 -12.97
C THR A 47 8.60 2.74 -11.87
N TYR A 48 9.55 3.69 -11.84
CA TYR A 48 9.59 4.72 -10.79
C TYR A 48 8.56 5.82 -11.02
N VAL A 49 8.34 6.18 -12.28
CA VAL A 49 7.31 7.16 -12.66
C VAL A 49 5.93 6.61 -12.33
N THR A 50 5.68 5.34 -12.66
CA THR A 50 4.45 4.64 -12.30
C THR A 50 4.25 4.65 -10.78
N CYS A 51 5.24 4.25 -9.99
CA CYS A 51 5.13 4.28 -8.54
C CYS A 51 4.87 5.68 -7.97
N ALA A 52 5.52 6.72 -8.49
CA ALA A 52 5.33 8.09 -8.02
C ALA A 52 3.94 8.64 -8.34
N LYS A 53 3.45 8.37 -9.56
CA LYS A 53 2.10 8.71 -9.99
C LYS A 53 1.05 8.02 -9.12
N GLU A 54 1.12 6.70 -8.99
CA GLU A 54 0.16 5.90 -8.23
C GLU A 54 0.16 6.28 -6.75
N ALA A 55 1.33 6.50 -6.13
CA ALA A 55 1.40 6.98 -4.76
C ALA A 55 0.69 8.34 -4.59
N THR A 56 0.82 9.24 -5.57
CA THR A 56 0.14 10.55 -5.54
C THR A 56 -1.38 10.39 -5.70
N GLU A 57 -1.83 9.55 -6.62
CA GLU A 57 -3.25 9.34 -6.92
C GLU A 57 -3.96 8.61 -5.77
N GLU A 58 -3.43 7.47 -5.32
CA GLU A 58 -4.04 6.61 -4.30
C GLU A 58 -3.99 7.21 -2.89
N SER A 59 -2.99 8.03 -2.58
CA SER A 59 -2.87 8.74 -1.30
C SER A 59 -3.56 10.10 -1.28
N HIS A 60 -4.19 10.51 -2.38
CA HIS A 60 -4.79 11.84 -2.54
C HIS A 60 -3.79 12.98 -2.32
N ARG A 61 -2.60 12.82 -2.89
CA ARG A 61 -1.44 13.73 -2.79
C ARG A 61 -0.80 13.83 -1.41
N LYS A 62 -1.17 12.96 -0.48
CA LYS A 62 -0.52 12.93 0.84
C LYS A 62 0.89 12.39 0.75
N VAL A 63 1.18 11.50 -0.19
CA VAL A 63 2.52 10.95 -0.44
C VAL A 63 2.98 11.39 -1.82
N GLU A 64 4.06 12.18 -1.89
CA GLU A 64 4.68 12.60 -3.16
C GLU A 64 6.12 12.08 -3.22
N LEU A 65 6.44 11.30 -4.26
CA LEU A 65 7.71 10.54 -4.40
C LEU A 65 8.72 11.18 -5.37
N ASP A 66 8.49 12.40 -5.87
CA ASP A 66 9.34 13.03 -6.89
C ASP A 66 10.81 13.17 -6.47
N SER A 67 11.07 13.39 -5.18
CA SER A 67 12.41 13.50 -4.58
C SER A 67 12.94 12.19 -4.01
N ALA A 68 12.18 11.10 -4.11
CA ALA A 68 12.46 9.88 -3.37
C ALA A 68 13.57 9.04 -4.02
N VAL A 69 14.36 8.37 -3.18
CA VAL A 69 15.35 7.39 -3.61
C VAL A 69 14.74 6.00 -3.56
N PHE A 70 14.57 5.38 -4.72
CA PHE A 70 14.00 4.04 -4.86
C PHE A 70 15.07 2.96 -4.70
N LYS A 71 14.74 1.91 -3.94
CA LYS A 71 15.58 0.73 -3.76
C LYS A 71 14.75 -0.52 -4.03
N LEU A 72 15.29 -1.43 -4.85
CA LEU A 72 14.63 -2.71 -5.12
C LEU A 72 14.52 -3.50 -3.83
N LEU A 73 13.30 -3.93 -3.51
CA LEU A 73 13.00 -4.74 -2.34
C LEU A 73 12.90 -6.21 -2.72
N TRP A 74 12.01 -6.52 -3.66
CA TRP A 74 11.65 -7.89 -3.98
C TRP A 74 11.00 -7.98 -5.37
N THR A 75 11.19 -9.11 -6.04
CA THR A 75 10.53 -9.40 -7.31
C THR A 75 9.92 -10.79 -7.25
N THR A 76 8.70 -10.95 -7.75
CA THR A 76 8.01 -12.23 -7.79
C THR A 76 7.18 -12.39 -9.06
N LYS A 77 6.69 -13.60 -9.30
CA LYS A 77 5.83 -13.94 -10.44
C LYS A 77 4.66 -14.79 -9.97
N VAL A 78 3.44 -14.34 -10.30
CA VAL A 78 2.21 -15.09 -10.04
C VAL A 78 1.53 -15.37 -11.38
N GLY A 79 1.49 -16.63 -11.78
CA GLY A 79 1.06 -17.02 -13.12
C GLY A 79 1.91 -16.33 -14.19
N ALA A 80 1.26 -15.54 -15.06
CA ALA A 80 1.94 -14.77 -16.10
C ALA A 80 2.38 -13.35 -15.66
N VAL A 81 1.97 -12.89 -14.48
CA VAL A 81 2.19 -11.49 -14.04
C VAL A 81 3.48 -11.40 -13.25
N HIS A 82 4.36 -10.48 -13.65
CA HIS A 82 5.58 -10.13 -12.91
C HIS A 82 5.28 -8.96 -11.97
N TYR A 83 5.69 -9.08 -10.72
CA TYR A 83 5.58 -8.06 -9.69
C TYR A 83 6.96 -7.58 -9.28
N ILE A 84 7.14 -6.26 -9.24
CA ILE A 84 8.34 -5.61 -8.75
C ILE A 84 7.95 -4.73 -7.56
N TYR A 85 8.60 -4.94 -6.43
CA TYR A 85 8.41 -4.16 -5.22
C TYR A 85 9.66 -3.34 -4.94
N TYR A 86 9.47 -2.06 -4.68
CA TYR A 86 10.46 -1.13 -4.20
C TYR A 86 10.12 -0.69 -2.77
N TYR A 87 11.11 -0.12 -2.11
CA TYR A 87 10.86 0.85 -1.05
C TYR A 87 11.53 2.16 -1.42
N ALA A 88 10.97 3.28 -0.94
CA ALA A 88 11.45 4.61 -1.27
C ALA A 88 11.64 5.45 0.00
N THR A 89 12.76 6.18 0.09
CA THR A 89 13.05 7.11 1.19
C THR A 89 13.23 8.53 0.65
N GLY A 90 13.19 9.56 1.50
CA GLY A 90 13.37 10.96 1.06
C GLY A 90 12.18 11.55 0.30
N PHE A 91 10.97 11.05 0.59
CA PHE A 91 9.71 11.55 0.02
C PHE A 91 9.07 12.64 0.89
N HIS A 92 8.04 13.30 0.36
CA HIS A 92 7.25 14.27 1.11
C HIS A 92 5.91 13.68 1.57
N TYR A 93 5.57 13.91 2.84
CA TYR A 93 4.28 13.52 3.41
C TYR A 93 3.47 14.75 3.85
N TYR A 94 2.31 14.93 3.24
CA TYR A 94 1.38 16.03 3.46
C TYR A 94 0.04 15.49 4.01
N PRO A 95 -0.07 15.16 5.31
CA PRO A 95 -1.26 14.48 5.85
C PRO A 95 -2.57 15.28 5.67
N ALA A 96 -2.46 16.61 5.55
CA ALA A 96 -3.59 17.52 5.35
C ALA A 96 -3.85 17.86 3.87
N ALA A 97 -3.18 17.20 2.92
CA ALA A 97 -3.45 17.40 1.51
C ALA A 97 -4.91 17.05 1.19
N VAL A 98 -5.51 17.87 0.34
CA VAL A 98 -6.88 17.70 -0.15
C VAL A 98 -6.88 17.80 -1.67
N LEU A 99 -7.66 16.93 -2.30
CA LEU A 99 -7.85 16.99 -3.74
C LEU A 99 -8.63 18.24 -4.14
N SER A 100 -8.28 18.81 -5.28
CA SER A 100 -9.18 19.74 -5.96
C SER A 100 -10.44 18.99 -6.43
N VAL A 101 -11.55 19.72 -6.63
CA VAL A 101 -12.80 19.14 -7.17
C VAL A 101 -12.56 18.44 -8.51
N ALA A 102 -11.69 19.00 -9.36
CA ALA A 102 -11.34 18.40 -10.63
C ALA A 102 -10.64 17.04 -10.45
N GLN A 103 -9.67 16.96 -9.54
CA GLN A 103 -8.96 15.70 -9.24
C GLN A 103 -9.86 14.66 -8.57
N ALA A 104 -10.72 15.08 -7.63
CA ALA A 104 -11.68 14.17 -6.99
C ALA A 104 -12.67 13.55 -7.99
N GLY A 105 -12.92 14.20 -9.13
CA GLY A 105 -13.74 13.67 -10.22
C GLY A 105 -13.01 12.71 -11.17
N MET A 106 -11.69 12.53 -11.03
CA MET A 106 -10.90 11.64 -11.89
C MET A 106 -10.92 10.20 -11.34
N PRO A 107 -11.20 9.18 -12.18
CA PRO A 107 -11.22 7.79 -11.73
C PRO A 107 -9.92 7.32 -11.05
N SER A 108 -8.74 7.75 -11.49
CA SER A 108 -7.47 7.31 -10.89
C SER A 108 -7.34 7.69 -9.40
N TYR A 109 -7.83 8.87 -9.02
CA TYR A 109 -7.87 9.31 -7.62
C TYR A 109 -8.95 8.62 -6.78
N GLN A 110 -9.86 7.88 -7.41
CA GLN A 110 -10.94 7.16 -6.73
C GLN A 110 -10.58 5.70 -6.45
N GLU A 111 -9.43 5.20 -6.92
CA GLU A 111 -8.97 3.83 -6.66
C GLU A 111 -8.52 3.61 -5.21
N GLY A 112 -8.05 4.67 -4.55
CA GLY A 112 -7.75 4.72 -3.13
C GLY A 112 -8.70 5.65 -2.38
N THR A 113 -8.85 5.43 -1.07
CA THR A 113 -9.64 6.32 -0.21
C THR A 113 -8.91 7.62 0.12
N GLY A 114 -7.61 7.69 -0.20
CA GLY A 114 -6.71 8.75 0.25
C GLY A 114 -6.21 8.57 1.68
N ASP A 115 -6.69 7.57 2.40
CA ASP A 115 -6.15 7.24 3.71
C ASP A 115 -4.78 6.58 3.58
N VAL A 116 -3.90 6.92 4.52
CA VAL A 116 -2.52 6.42 4.54
C VAL A 116 -2.25 5.76 5.88
N LEU A 117 -2.16 4.43 5.87
CA LEU A 117 -1.81 3.64 7.04
C LEU A 117 -0.31 3.75 7.31
N LEU A 118 0.04 4.08 8.55
CA LEU A 118 1.41 4.23 9.01
C LEU A 118 1.81 3.02 9.85
N LEU A 119 2.79 2.24 9.39
CA LEU A 119 3.23 1.00 10.05
C LEU A 119 4.65 1.17 10.59
N ASP A 120 4.80 1.32 11.91
CA ASP A 120 6.11 1.32 12.57
C ASP A 120 6.73 -0.09 12.54
N MET A 121 7.75 -0.26 11.70
CA MET A 121 8.40 -1.56 11.50
C MET A 121 9.25 -1.99 12.69
N ASN A 122 9.59 -1.10 13.62
CA ASN A 122 10.24 -1.47 14.88
C ASN A 122 9.28 -2.22 15.81
N ALA A 123 7.97 -1.93 15.69
CA ALA A 123 6.92 -2.57 16.46
C ALA A 123 6.29 -3.78 15.75
N ALA A 124 6.71 -4.10 14.53
CA ALA A 124 6.21 -5.24 13.77
C ALA A 124 6.72 -6.57 14.35
N PRO A 125 5.92 -7.64 14.32
CA PRO A 125 6.41 -8.97 14.67
C PRO A 125 7.52 -9.40 13.71
N VAL A 126 8.48 -10.19 14.19
CA VAL A 126 9.51 -10.80 13.33
C VAL A 126 8.83 -11.63 12.26
N PRO A 127 9.03 -11.35 10.95
CA PRO A 127 8.31 -12.04 9.91
C PRO A 127 8.75 -13.50 9.76
N ASP A 128 7.77 -14.40 9.64
CA ASP A 128 7.96 -15.78 9.19
C ASP A 128 7.34 -15.93 7.80
N LEU A 129 8.18 -16.05 6.77
CA LEU A 129 7.72 -16.18 5.37
C LEU A 129 6.93 -17.47 5.11
N SER A 130 7.01 -18.47 6.00
CA SER A 130 6.20 -19.68 5.93
C SER A 130 4.83 -19.53 6.60
N ASN A 131 4.66 -18.51 7.46
CA ASN A 131 3.42 -18.23 8.17
C ASN A 131 3.26 -16.73 8.46
N LEU A 132 2.60 -16.02 7.54
CA LEU A 132 2.40 -14.57 7.61
C LEU A 132 1.24 -14.14 8.52
N ALA A 133 0.55 -15.06 9.19
CA ALA A 133 -0.66 -14.76 9.97
C ALA A 133 -0.43 -13.69 11.05
N ALA A 134 0.67 -13.79 11.81
CA ALA A 134 0.98 -12.83 12.87
C ALA A 134 1.22 -11.41 12.31
N LEU A 135 1.89 -11.30 11.16
CA LEU A 135 2.14 -10.02 10.50
C LEU A 135 0.83 -9.43 9.96
N ILE A 136 -0.01 -10.24 9.32
CA ILE A 136 -1.33 -9.86 8.82
C ILE A 136 -2.18 -9.31 9.97
N ASP A 137 -2.29 -10.05 11.08
CA ASP A 137 -3.10 -9.64 12.22
C ASP A 137 -2.60 -8.35 12.85
N TRP A 138 -1.28 -8.16 12.92
CA TRP A 138 -0.67 -6.91 13.37
C TRP A 138 -1.02 -5.73 12.44
N ILE A 139 -0.87 -5.88 11.12
CA ILE A 139 -1.21 -4.81 10.15
C ILE A 139 -2.66 -4.36 10.35
N LEU A 140 -3.57 -5.33 10.52
CA LEU A 140 -5.00 -5.05 10.64
C LEU A 140 -5.38 -4.48 11.99
N GLN A 141 -4.66 -4.85 13.05
CA GLN A 141 -4.76 -4.17 14.34
C GLN A 141 -4.34 -2.71 14.19
N GLN A 142 -3.20 -2.42 13.56
CA GLN A 142 -2.74 -1.04 13.32
C GLN A 142 -3.75 -0.26 12.47
N PHE A 143 -4.29 -0.89 11.43
CA PHE A 143 -5.30 -0.31 10.57
C PHE A 143 -6.55 0.09 11.35
N ARG A 144 -7.10 -0.80 12.19
CA ARG A 144 -8.26 -0.49 13.04
C ARG A 144 -8.00 0.59 14.08
N LEU A 145 -6.77 0.68 14.59
CA LEU A 145 -6.38 1.73 15.55
C LEU A 145 -6.33 3.11 14.89
N GLN A 146 -5.88 3.19 13.63
CA GLN A 146 -5.76 4.46 12.90
C GLN A 146 -7.05 4.87 12.18
N PHE A 147 -7.85 3.90 11.73
CA PHE A 147 -9.11 4.11 11.01
C PHE A 147 -10.23 3.33 11.71
N PRO A 148 -10.73 3.84 12.86
CA PRO A 148 -11.79 3.16 13.60
C PRO A 148 -13.11 3.20 12.82
N HIS A 149 -13.51 2.06 12.25
CA HIS A 149 -14.82 1.87 11.60
C HIS A 149 -15.72 0.97 12.47
N PRO A 150 -16.41 1.50 13.50
CA PRO A 150 -17.26 0.67 14.34
C PRO A 150 -18.52 0.22 13.59
N GLY A 151 -18.71 -1.09 13.44
CA GLY A 151 -20.03 -1.67 13.12
C GLY A 151 -20.00 -2.84 12.13
N PRO A 152 -21.16 -3.48 11.89
CA PRO A 152 -21.32 -4.59 10.94
C PRO A 152 -21.11 -4.18 9.48
N VAL A 153 -21.04 -2.88 9.20
CA VAL A 153 -20.74 -2.27 7.89
C VAL A 153 -19.26 -1.92 7.71
N ASP A 154 -18.39 -2.29 8.66
CA ASP A 154 -16.95 -2.14 8.51
C ASP A 154 -16.50 -2.92 7.25
N PRO A 155 -15.97 -2.25 6.23
CA PRO A 155 -15.58 -2.89 4.98
C PRO A 155 -14.51 -3.97 5.17
N ILE A 156 -13.76 -3.94 6.29
CA ILE A 156 -12.79 -4.99 6.65
C ILE A 156 -13.44 -6.35 6.94
N ASN A 157 -14.75 -6.38 7.19
CA ASN A 157 -15.49 -7.62 7.43
C ASN A 157 -15.93 -8.31 6.13
N ASN A 158 -15.61 -7.75 4.96
CA ASN A 158 -15.80 -8.43 3.69
C ASN A 158 -14.82 -9.61 3.59
N ALA A 159 -15.35 -10.83 3.70
CA ALA A 159 -14.55 -12.07 3.69
C ALA A 159 -13.76 -12.28 2.40
N GLU A 160 -14.32 -11.89 1.25
CA GLU A 160 -13.66 -12.01 -0.06
C GLU A 160 -12.48 -11.03 -0.14
N ALA A 161 -12.72 -9.75 0.15
CA ALA A 161 -11.66 -8.74 0.17
C ALA A 161 -10.57 -9.08 1.20
N ARG A 162 -10.95 -9.64 2.35
CA ARG A 162 -10.00 -10.13 3.36
C ARG A 162 -9.14 -11.27 2.83
N GLN A 163 -9.74 -12.24 2.14
CA GLN A 163 -9.01 -13.34 1.54
C GLN A 163 -8.02 -12.83 0.48
N GLN A 164 -8.45 -11.88 -0.35
CA GLN A 164 -7.59 -11.22 -1.34
C GLN A 164 -6.39 -10.51 -0.68
N PHE A 165 -6.62 -9.75 0.40
CA PHE A 165 -5.57 -9.09 1.17
C PHE A 165 -4.58 -10.10 1.77
N ASN A 166 -5.09 -11.13 2.45
CA ASN A 166 -4.26 -12.16 3.09
C ASN A 166 -3.37 -12.90 2.07
N ALA A 167 -3.88 -13.12 0.86
CA ALA A 167 -3.16 -13.81 -0.21
C ALA A 167 -2.37 -12.86 -1.13
N SER A 168 -2.39 -11.55 -0.86
CA SER A 168 -1.73 -10.58 -1.72
C SER A 168 -0.21 -10.62 -1.58
N GLU A 169 0.48 -10.41 -2.70
CA GLU A 169 1.94 -10.28 -2.72
C GLU A 169 2.44 -9.06 -1.92
N HIS A 170 1.55 -8.11 -1.58
CA HIS A 170 1.86 -6.98 -0.72
C HIS A 170 2.30 -7.43 0.68
N ILE A 171 1.68 -8.48 1.23
CA ILE A 171 2.02 -9.00 2.56
C ILE A 171 3.41 -9.63 2.55
N THR A 172 3.71 -10.47 1.56
CA THR A 172 5.03 -11.10 1.42
C THR A 172 6.11 -10.05 1.18
N ALA A 173 5.85 -9.06 0.31
CA ALA A 173 6.76 -7.96 0.08
C ALA A 173 7.02 -7.16 1.37
N PHE A 174 6.00 -6.91 2.17
CA PHE A 174 6.16 -6.22 3.45
C PHE A 174 6.93 -7.03 4.48
N ALA A 175 6.72 -8.34 4.53
CA ALA A 175 7.53 -9.23 5.37
C ALA A 175 9.03 -9.13 5.01
N HIS A 176 9.36 -9.04 3.72
CA HIS A 176 10.72 -8.74 3.27
C HIS A 176 11.20 -7.35 3.73
N LEU A 177 10.34 -6.33 3.66
CA LEU A 177 10.69 -4.97 4.10
C LEU A 177 10.97 -4.90 5.61
N VAL A 178 10.11 -5.50 6.43
CA VAL A 178 10.27 -5.58 7.88
C VAL A 178 11.54 -6.34 8.23
N SER A 179 11.77 -7.51 7.61
CA SER A 179 12.99 -8.30 7.84
C SER A 179 14.25 -7.50 7.48
N ARG A 180 14.20 -6.74 6.38
CA ARG A 180 15.29 -5.84 5.98
C ARG A 180 15.51 -4.74 7.01
N HIS A 181 14.45 -4.04 7.43
CA HIS A 181 14.53 -2.97 8.41
C HIS A 181 15.06 -3.44 9.77
N GLN A 182 14.63 -4.61 10.23
CA GLN A 182 15.10 -5.20 11.50
C GLN A 182 16.58 -5.63 11.44
N ALA A 183 17.10 -5.95 10.25
CA ALA A 183 18.52 -6.26 10.05
C ALA A 183 19.39 -5.00 9.87
N ASP A 184 18.87 -4.00 9.15
CA ASP A 184 19.52 -2.72 8.85
C ASP A 184 18.46 -1.60 8.84
N PRO A 185 18.32 -0.84 9.95
CA PRO A 185 17.28 0.16 10.10
C PRO A 185 17.24 1.19 8.97
N ILE A 186 16.09 1.24 8.31
CA ILE A 186 15.77 2.20 7.26
C ILE A 186 15.28 3.50 7.90
N ASN A 187 16.05 4.58 7.74
CA ASN A 187 15.69 5.94 8.14
C ASN A 187 14.95 6.69 7.01
#